data_AF-A0AAV0KUP2-F1
#
_entry.id   AF-A0AAV0KUP2-F1
#
_cell.length_a   1.000
_cell.length_b   1.000
_cell.length_c   1.000
_cell.angle_alpha   90.00
_cell.angle_beta   90.00
_cell.angle_gamma   90.00
#
_symmetry.space_group_name_H-M   'P 1'
#
loop_
_entity.id
_entity.type
_entity.pdbx_description
1 polymer ?
#
loop_
_entity_poly.entity_id
_entity_poly.type
_entity_poly.pdbx_seq_one_letter_code
_entity_poly.pdbx_strand_id
1 'polypeptide(L)'
;MMNPSWPDSRVMDESCWSDIEHCRAIEKWYCVSKTEVESKAFEFGKANGLDVVSVCPNLILGPILQPTTNASTLLLAKLLKGSQPLKDRTWRIIGTTGWWMCDVAEALVLVYEKPEAQERYICTSHSVHIKDIVDILKDKYPNYNYPKK
;
A
#
# COMPACT_ATOMS: atom_id res chain seq x y z
N MET A 1 3.01 -4.95 4.27
CA MET A 1 3.43 -6.24 4.87
C MET A 1 3.94 -5.97 6.27
N MET A 2 3.55 -6.79 7.25
CA MET A 2 3.98 -6.67 8.65
C MET A 2 4.50 -8.03 9.12
N ASN A 3 5.82 -8.21 9.12
CA ASN A 3 6.44 -9.46 9.52
C ASN A 3 7.73 -9.16 10.31
N PRO A 4 7.70 -9.30 11.66
CA PRO A 4 8.85 -8.99 12.50
C PRO A 4 9.99 -10.02 12.36
N SER A 5 9.70 -11.21 11.83
CA SER A 5 10.70 -12.25 11.58
C SER A 5 11.45 -12.08 10.27
N TRP A 6 11.04 -11.12 9.42
CA TRP A 6 11.70 -10.88 8.15
C TRP A 6 13.09 -10.24 8.36
N PRO A 7 14.17 -10.79 7.78
CA PRO A 7 15.51 -10.27 7.99
C PRO A 7 15.67 -8.83 7.46
N ASP A 8 16.22 -7.93 8.27
CA ASP A 8 16.47 -6.53 7.88
C ASP A 8 17.44 -6.42 6.68
N SER A 9 18.33 -7.39 6.51
CA SER A 9 19.26 -7.47 5.38
C SER A 9 18.61 -7.94 4.08
N ARG A 10 17.37 -8.44 4.12
CA ARG A 10 16.67 -8.98 2.95
C ARG A 10 15.60 -8.00 2.47
N VAL A 11 15.75 -7.55 1.23
CA VAL A 11 14.70 -6.79 0.54
C VAL A 11 13.42 -7.62 0.50
N MET A 12 12.29 -7.00 0.86
CA MET A 12 11.00 -7.69 0.81
C MET A 12 10.62 -7.96 -0.64
N ASP A 13 10.35 -9.23 -0.91
CA ASP A 13 9.88 -9.75 -2.19
C ASP A 13 8.51 -10.43 -2.01
N GLU A 14 7.98 -11.00 -3.09
CA GLU A 14 6.68 -11.67 -3.17
C GLU A 14 6.55 -12.86 -2.21
N SER A 15 7.67 -13.40 -1.70
CA SER A 15 7.68 -14.47 -0.68
C SER A 15 7.45 -13.95 0.75
N CYS A 16 7.47 -12.62 0.95
CA CYS A 16 7.19 -12.00 2.23
C CYS A 16 5.68 -11.94 2.52
N TRP A 17 5.23 -12.72 3.50
CA TRP A 17 3.86 -12.67 4.02
C TRP A 17 3.81 -11.92 5.34
N SER A 18 2.69 -11.26 5.64
CA SER A 18 2.49 -10.66 6.95
C SER A 18 2.28 -11.77 7.99
N ASP A 19 2.89 -11.61 9.16
CA ASP A 19 2.68 -12.49 10.30
C ASP A 19 1.30 -12.19 10.90
N ILE A 20 0.36 -13.12 10.72
CA ILE A 20 -1.03 -12.98 11.17
C ILE A 20 -1.10 -12.87 12.69
N GLU A 21 -0.34 -13.69 13.42
CA GLU A 21 -0.39 -13.69 14.89
C GLU A 21 0.20 -12.41 15.45
N HIS A 22 1.31 -11.93 14.88
CA HIS A 22 1.83 -10.60 15.21
C HIS A 22 0.79 -9.52 14.93
N CYS A 23 0.15 -9.53 13.75
CA CYS A 23 -0.87 -8.55 13.40
C CYS A 23 -2.07 -8.57 14.35
N ARG A 24 -2.50 -9.75 14.83
CA ARG A 24 -3.55 -9.89 15.85
C ARG A 24 -3.09 -9.31 17.20
N ALA A 25 -1.86 -9.62 17.63
CA ALA A 25 -1.30 -9.15 18.90
C ALA A 25 -1.22 -7.62 19.00
N ILE A 26 -0.98 -6.92 17.88
CA ILE A 26 -0.97 -5.45 17.81
C ILE A 26 -2.28 -4.85 17.28
N GLU A 27 -3.36 -5.64 17.26
CA GLU A 27 -4.72 -5.25 16.85
C GLU A 27 -4.80 -4.64 15.43
N LYS A 28 -3.92 -5.06 14.53
CA LYS A 28 -3.91 -4.68 13.11
C LYS A 28 -4.87 -5.53 12.29
N TRP A 29 -6.15 -5.46 12.64
CA TRP A 29 -7.22 -6.26 12.04
C TRP A 29 -7.33 -6.11 10.51
N TYR A 30 -7.03 -4.93 9.97
CA TYR A 30 -6.97 -4.74 8.51
C TYR A 30 -5.90 -5.63 7.86
N CYS A 31 -4.71 -5.71 8.47
CA CYS A 31 -3.61 -6.54 7.97
C CYS A 31 -3.95 -8.04 8.08
N VAL A 32 -4.57 -8.44 9.19
CA VAL A 32 -5.08 -9.81 9.39
C VAL A 32 -6.07 -10.17 8.27
N SER A 33 -7.13 -9.36 8.11
CA SER A 33 -8.17 -9.60 7.11
C SER A 33 -7.61 -9.69 5.70
N LYS A 34 -6.71 -8.76 5.31
CA LYS A 34 -6.12 -8.76 3.96
C LYS A 34 -5.23 -9.98 3.72
N THR A 35 -4.45 -10.39 4.72
CA THR A 35 -3.54 -11.55 4.59
C THR A 35 -4.33 -12.86 4.53
N GLU A 36 -5.36 -13.02 5.37
CA GLU A 36 -6.20 -14.24 5.38
C GLU A 36 -7.02 -14.39 4.11
N VAL A 37 -7.61 -13.30 3.59
CA VAL A 37 -8.37 -13.34 2.32
C VAL A 37 -7.46 -13.71 1.16
N GLU A 38 -6.25 -13.16 1.11
CA GLU A 38 -5.28 -13.47 0.06
C GLU A 38 -4.87 -14.96 0.10
N SER A 39 -4.51 -15.49 1.28
CA SER A 39 -4.18 -16.92 1.43
C SER A 39 -5.34 -17.82 0.99
N LYS A 40 -6.56 -17.52 1.45
CA LYS A 40 -7.75 -18.30 1.11
C LYS A 40 -8.09 -18.23 -0.38
N ALA A 41 -7.85 -17.10 -1.04
CA ALA A 41 -8.05 -16.98 -2.48
C ALA A 41 -7.11 -17.91 -3.26
N PHE A 42 -5.84 -18.00 -2.86
CA PHE A 42 -4.89 -18.93 -3.47
C PHE A 42 -5.24 -20.40 -3.19
N GLU A 43 -5.61 -20.75 -1.96
CA GLU A 43 -6.07 -22.10 -1.60
C GLU A 43 -7.29 -22.51 -2.42
N PHE A 44 -8.27 -21.62 -2.53
CA PHE A 44 -9.47 -21.85 -3.32
C PHE A 44 -9.14 -21.99 -4.80
N GLY A 45 -8.25 -21.15 -5.34
CA GLY A 45 -7.81 -21.24 -6.72
C GLY A 45 -7.17 -22.58 -7.05
N LYS A 46 -6.21 -23.01 -6.22
CA LYS A 46 -5.53 -24.31 -6.34
C LYS A 46 -6.51 -25.48 -6.25
N ALA A 47 -7.48 -25.43 -5.33
CA ALA A 47 -8.46 -26.49 -5.15
C ALA A 47 -9.47 -26.61 -6.31
N ASN A 48 -9.71 -25.52 -7.05
CA ASN A 48 -10.73 -25.47 -8.11
C ASN A 48 -10.13 -25.33 -9.53
N GLY A 49 -8.81 -25.45 -9.69
CA GLY A 49 -8.14 -25.32 -10.98
C GLY A 49 -8.25 -23.92 -11.59
N LEU A 50 -8.35 -22.89 -10.75
CA LEU A 50 -8.34 -21.48 -11.18
C LEU A 50 -6.93 -20.93 -11.08
N ASP A 51 -6.53 -20.18 -12.10
CA ASP A 51 -5.34 -19.34 -12.02
C ASP A 51 -5.68 -18.06 -11.24
N VAL A 52 -4.95 -17.82 -10.16
CA VAL A 52 -5.19 -16.71 -9.25
C VAL A 52 -3.89 -15.94 -9.13
N VAL A 53 -3.96 -14.66 -9.49
CA VAL A 53 -2.87 -13.70 -9.34
C VAL A 53 -3.32 -12.58 -8.42
N SER A 54 -2.50 -12.23 -7.43
CA SER A 54 -2.71 -11.08 -6.55
C SER A 54 -1.73 -9.96 -6.86
N VAL A 55 -2.25 -8.73 -6.93
CA VAL A 55 -1.44 -7.52 -6.97
C VAL A 55 -1.59 -6.83 -5.62
N CYS A 56 -0.47 -6.60 -4.93
CA CYS A 56 -0.43 -6.03 -3.60
C CYS A 56 0.03 -4.56 -3.65
N PRO A 57 -0.87 -3.59 -3.84
CA PRO A 57 -0.54 -2.18 -3.74
C PRO A 57 -0.35 -1.73 -2.28
N ASN A 58 0.44 -0.68 -2.08
CA ASN A 58 0.44 0.10 -0.83
C ASN A 58 -0.47 1.35 -0.96
N LEU A 59 -0.02 2.51 -0.46
CA LEU A 59 -0.78 3.74 -0.52
C LEU A 59 -0.89 4.22 -1.99
N ILE A 60 -2.11 4.21 -2.52
CA ILE A 60 -2.43 4.73 -3.86
C ILE A 60 -2.88 6.19 -3.72
N LEU A 61 -2.12 7.14 -4.27
CA LEU A 61 -2.53 8.53 -4.42
C LEU A 61 -2.68 8.89 -5.90
N GLY A 62 -3.42 9.95 -6.21
CA GLY A 62 -3.65 10.38 -7.59
C GLY A 62 -5.01 11.05 -7.74
N PRO A 63 -5.37 11.42 -8.98
CA PRO A 63 -6.69 11.99 -9.27
C PRO A 63 -7.80 11.04 -8.83
N ILE A 64 -8.79 11.58 -8.14
CA ILE A 64 -9.93 10.82 -7.62
C ILE A 64 -11.06 10.93 -8.64
N LEU A 65 -11.53 9.81 -9.17
CA LEU A 65 -12.67 9.77 -10.11
C LEU A 65 -14.05 9.80 -9.42
N GLN A 66 -14.08 9.55 -8.10
CA GLN A 66 -15.27 9.57 -7.26
C GLN A 66 -15.40 10.88 -6.47
N PRO A 67 -16.62 11.30 -6.07
CA PRO A 67 -16.83 12.52 -5.30
C PRO A 67 -16.43 12.40 -3.81
N THR A 68 -15.99 11.22 -3.37
CA THR A 68 -15.64 10.92 -1.98
C THR A 68 -14.17 10.55 -1.82
N THR A 69 -13.60 10.80 -0.65
CA THR A 69 -12.21 10.42 -0.35
C THR A 69 -12.10 8.92 -0.03
N ASN A 70 -11.12 8.23 -0.61
CA ASN A 70 -10.70 6.92 -0.14
C ASN A 70 -9.76 7.04 1.07
N ALA A 71 -9.38 5.91 1.70
CA ALA A 71 -8.51 5.94 2.88
C ALA A 71 -7.16 6.64 2.64
N SER A 72 -6.56 6.42 1.46
CA SER A 72 -5.26 6.98 1.08
C SER A 72 -5.32 8.50 0.89
N THR A 73 -6.32 8.98 0.17
CA THR A 73 -6.53 10.42 -0.08
C THR A 73 -7.04 11.15 1.15
N LEU A 74 -7.80 10.48 2.02
CA LEU A 74 -8.18 11.01 3.33
C LEU A 74 -6.95 11.25 4.22
N LEU A 75 -5.95 10.35 4.15
CA LEU A 75 -4.71 10.51 4.89
C LEU A 75 -3.94 11.77 4.45
N LEU A 76 -3.86 12.00 3.14
CA LEU A 76 -3.29 13.23 2.56
C LEU A 76 -4.09 14.48 2.98
N ALA A 77 -5.41 14.42 2.92
CA ALA A 77 -6.28 15.52 3.35
C ALA A 77 -6.12 15.85 4.84
N LYS A 78 -5.88 14.85 5.70
CA LYS A 78 -5.61 15.09 7.13
C LYS A 78 -4.25 15.73 7.36
N LEU A 79 -3.22 15.41 6.56
CA LEU A 79 -1.94 16.13 6.61
C LEU A 79 -2.13 17.62 6.26
N LEU A 80 -2.87 17.92 5.20
CA LEU A 80 -3.15 19.32 4.80
C LEU A 80 -3.98 20.10 5.85
N LYS A 81 -4.71 19.40 6.71
CA LYS A 81 -5.50 19.99 7.80
C LYS A 81 -4.80 19.96 9.16
N GLY A 82 -3.60 19.38 9.24
CA GLY A 82 -2.81 19.34 10.47
C GLY A 82 -3.39 18.39 11.52
N SER A 83 -4.33 17.53 11.14
CA SER A 83 -5.07 16.64 12.03
C SER A 83 -4.47 15.23 12.15
N GLN A 84 -3.28 15.02 11.57
CA GLN A 84 -2.50 13.79 11.73
C GLN A 84 -1.23 14.05 12.51
N PRO A 85 -1.00 13.37 13.64
CA PRO A 85 0.27 13.48 14.36
C PRO A 85 1.42 12.92 13.51
N LEU A 86 2.55 13.64 13.49
CA LEU A 86 3.82 13.18 12.93
C LEU A 86 4.44 12.11 13.82
N LYS A 87 3.79 10.94 13.93
CA LYS A 87 4.48 9.77 14.46
C LYS A 87 5.55 9.37 13.46
N ASP A 88 6.73 8.96 13.93
CA ASP A 88 7.82 8.50 13.08
C ASP A 88 7.37 7.24 12.33
N ARG A 89 6.80 7.45 11.16
CA ARG A 89 6.14 6.45 10.35
C ARG A 89 6.62 6.65 8.93
N THR A 90 7.11 5.57 8.34
CA THR A 90 7.48 5.51 6.94
C THR A 90 6.26 5.02 6.16
N TRP A 91 5.89 5.72 5.09
CA TRP A 91 4.86 5.27 4.16
C TRP A 91 5.52 4.62 2.96
N ARG A 92 5.00 3.47 2.57
CA ARG A 92 5.30 2.89 1.26
C ARG A 92 4.22 3.38 0.31
N ILE A 93 4.66 3.99 -0.78
CA ILE A 93 3.78 4.60 -1.77
C ILE A 93 4.07 3.98 -3.13
N ILE A 94 3.05 3.95 -3.99
CA ILE A 94 3.20 3.69 -5.41
C ILE A 94 3.34 5.02 -6.13
N GLY A 95 4.08 5.05 -7.24
CA GLY A 95 4.25 6.22 -8.08
C GLY A 95 5.70 6.61 -8.32
N THR A 96 6.12 6.63 -9.58
CA THR A 96 7.39 7.23 -10.04
C THR A 96 7.17 8.58 -10.72
N THR A 97 5.93 8.86 -11.17
CA THR A 97 5.49 10.07 -11.88
C THR A 97 4.01 10.36 -11.57
N GLY A 98 3.47 11.54 -11.87
CA GLY A 98 2.23 12.13 -11.30
C GLY A 98 0.88 11.39 -11.43
N TRP A 99 0.83 10.09 -11.74
CA TRP A 99 -0.39 9.30 -11.99
C TRP A 99 -0.39 7.93 -11.28
N TRP A 100 -0.24 7.89 -9.95
CA TRP A 100 0.03 6.63 -9.22
C TRP A 100 -1.12 5.61 -9.19
N MET A 101 -2.35 6.04 -9.47
CA MET A 101 -3.49 5.13 -9.63
C MET A 101 -3.43 4.38 -10.98
N CYS A 102 -2.88 5.01 -12.02
CA CYS A 102 -2.74 4.39 -13.34
C CYS A 102 -1.74 3.23 -13.29
N ASP A 103 -0.63 3.38 -12.57
CA ASP A 103 0.37 2.32 -12.41
C ASP A 103 -0.24 1.00 -11.87
N VAL A 104 -1.18 1.08 -10.91
CA VAL A 104 -1.84 -0.11 -10.36
C VAL A 104 -2.83 -0.72 -11.37
N ALA A 105 -3.57 0.13 -12.09
CA ALA A 105 -4.50 -0.34 -13.11
C ALA A 105 -3.75 -1.02 -14.27
N GLU A 106 -2.65 -0.42 -14.71
CA GLU A 106 -1.76 -0.99 -15.73
C GLU A 106 -1.12 -2.29 -15.24
N ALA A 107 -0.65 -2.36 -13.99
CA ALA A 107 -0.14 -3.60 -13.41
C ALA A 107 -1.20 -4.70 -13.40
N LEU A 108 -2.46 -4.39 -13.06
CA LEU A 108 -3.57 -5.34 -13.09
C LEU A 108 -3.86 -5.85 -14.51
N VAL A 109 -3.87 -4.96 -15.50
CA VAL A 109 -4.04 -5.35 -16.92
C VAL A 109 -2.87 -6.23 -17.36
N LEU A 110 -1.64 -5.84 -17.03
CA LEU A 110 -0.44 -6.56 -17.43
C LEU A 110 -0.38 -7.98 -16.88
N VAL A 111 -0.74 -8.18 -15.60
CA VAL A 111 -0.75 -9.53 -15.01
C VAL A 111 -1.91 -10.36 -15.56
N TYR A 112 -3.03 -9.73 -15.91
CA TYR A 112 -4.15 -10.44 -16.52
C TYR A 112 -3.85 -10.91 -17.95
N GLU A 113 -3.14 -10.09 -18.73
CA GLU A 113 -2.81 -10.38 -20.13
C GLU A 113 -1.62 -11.35 -20.30
N LYS A 114 -0.81 -11.56 -19.26
CA LYS A 114 0.37 -12.43 -19.30
C LYS A 114 0.08 -13.84 -18.80
N PRO A 115 0.11 -14.87 -19.66
CA PRO A 115 -0.09 -16.25 -19.23
C PRO A 115 0.98 -16.76 -18.26
N GLU A 116 2.17 -16.15 -18.27
CA GLU A 116 3.27 -16.50 -17.36
C GLU A 116 3.21 -15.73 -16.03
N ALA A 117 2.18 -14.91 -15.82
CA ALA A 117 1.99 -14.21 -14.56
C ALA A 117 1.89 -15.22 -13.41
N GLN A 118 2.62 -14.95 -12.33
CA GLN A 118 2.73 -15.84 -11.19
C GLN A 118 1.97 -15.28 -10.00
N GLU A 119 1.72 -16.16 -9.03
CA GLU A 119 0.83 -15.99 -7.88
C GLU A 119 0.70 -14.55 -7.37
N ARG A 120 1.79 -13.87 -7.02
CA ARG A 120 1.73 -12.61 -6.26
C ARG A 120 2.71 -11.59 -6.81
N TYR A 121 2.31 -10.32 -6.82
CA TYR A 121 3.14 -9.19 -7.25
C TYR A 121 3.05 -8.02 -6.27
N ILE A 122 4.18 -7.55 -5.75
CA ILE A 122 4.22 -6.34 -4.95
C ILE A 122 4.22 -5.12 -5.89
N CYS A 123 3.15 -4.33 -5.82
CA CYS A 123 3.06 -3.08 -6.55
C CYS A 123 3.45 -1.94 -5.61
N THR A 124 4.73 -1.58 -5.58
CA THR A 124 5.24 -0.45 -4.80
C THR A 124 6.48 0.12 -5.48
N SER A 125 6.62 1.45 -5.54
CA SER A 125 7.78 2.09 -6.18
C SER A 125 8.79 2.61 -5.16
N HIS A 126 8.30 3.31 -4.13
CA HIS A 126 9.16 4.06 -3.22
C HIS A 126 8.69 3.96 -1.77
N SER A 127 9.67 4.08 -0.86
CA SER A 127 9.44 4.28 0.56
C SER A 127 9.75 5.74 0.87
N VAL A 128 8.80 6.46 1.43
CA VAL A 128 8.92 7.90 1.71
C VAL A 128 8.51 8.16 3.16
N HIS A 129 9.28 8.97 3.88
CA HIS A 129 8.89 9.36 5.23
C HIS A 129 7.75 10.38 5.18
N ILE A 130 6.84 10.33 6.16
CA ILE A 130 5.75 11.33 6.25
C ILE A 130 6.31 12.75 6.31
N LYS A 131 7.47 12.95 6.95
CA LYS A 131 8.14 14.24 7.04
C LYS A 131 8.46 14.80 5.65
N ASP A 132 9.05 13.98 4.78
CA ASP A 132 9.37 14.35 3.40
C ASP A 132 8.11 14.71 2.61
N ILE A 133 7.02 13.94 2.80
CA ILE A 133 5.72 14.25 2.18
C ILE A 133 5.19 15.60 2.66
N VAL A 134 5.26 15.86 3.97
CA VAL A 134 4.81 17.14 4.55
C VAL A 134 5.64 18.30 4.04
N ASP A 135 6.95 18.13 3.86
CA ASP A 135 7.83 19.18 3.36
C ASP A 135 7.57 19.47 1.87
N ILE A 136 7.33 18.44 1.05
CA ILE A 136 6.85 18.61 -0.34
C ILE A 136 5.51 19.34 -0.38
N LEU A 137 4.59 19.03 0.53
CA LEU A 137 3.29 19.68 0.58
C LEU A 137 3.41 21.15 1.00
N LYS A 138 4.25 21.48 1.99
CA LYS A 138 4.49 22.86 2.41
C LYS A 138 5.05 23.73 1.30
N ASP A 139 5.97 23.17 0.51
CA ASP A 139 6.55 23.86 -0.65
C ASP A 139 5.49 24.19 -1.70
N LYS A 140 4.62 23.21 -2.03
CA LYS A 140 3.57 23.38 -3.05
C LYS A 140 2.33 24.15 -2.57
N TYR A 141 1.98 24.02 -1.29
CA TYR A 141 0.73 24.52 -0.72
C TYR A 141 0.96 25.23 0.63
N PRO A 142 1.74 26.32 0.67
CA PRO A 142 2.24 26.92 1.92
C PRO A 142 1.14 27.43 2.87
N ASN A 143 -0.05 27.74 2.36
CA ASN A 143 -1.14 28.36 3.13
C ASN A 143 -1.99 27.38 3.93
N TYR A 144 -1.62 26.09 3.98
CA TYR A 144 -2.34 25.07 4.73
C TYR A 144 -1.79 24.87 6.14
N ASN A 145 -2.64 24.34 7.02
CA ASN A 145 -2.26 24.03 8.40
C ASN A 145 -1.62 22.64 8.43
N TYR A 146 -0.29 22.56 8.47
CA TYR A 146 0.43 21.30 8.57
C TYR A 146 0.61 20.84 10.03
N PRO A 147 0.81 19.54 10.27
CA PRO A 147 1.16 19.03 11.59
C PRO A 147 2.45 19.69 12.09
N LYS A 148 2.44 20.13 13.35
CA LYS A 148 3.64 20.58 14.04
C LYS A 148 4.44 19.36 14.53
N LYS A 149 5.76 19.54 14.70
CA LYS A 149 6.68 18.52 15.21
C LYS A 149 6.17 17.88 16.49
#